data_AF-A0A6I4HXP3-F1
#
_entry.id   AF-A0A6I4HXP3-F1
#
_cell.length_a   1.000
_cell.length_b   1.000
_cell.length_c   1.000
_cell.angle_alpha   90.00
_cell.angle_beta   90.00
_cell.angle_gamma   90.00
#
_symmetry.space_group_name_H-M   'P 1'
#
loop_
_entity.id
_entity.type
_entity.pdbx_description
1 polymer ?
#
loop_
_entity_poly.entity_id
_entity_poly.type
_entity_poly.pdbx_seq_one_letter_code
_entity_poly.pdbx_strand_id
1 'polypeptide(L)'
;MRNYKIDILRGMSILLVLLHHFNIPYKLKDTWLGFDFLGEAFSTLIARNGNYGVTMFFVISGFLITHHTLKRDKQFSAINLKHFYIRRAARILPCLVLLILGVSILGSFDLKPFMNQAPNGIEVSYPLTIFAALTFWMNILIIK
;
A
#
# COMPACT_ATOMS: atom_id res chain seq x y z
N MET A 1 -21.97 11.48 13.10
CA MET A 1 -20.95 11.35 14.16
C MET A 1 -19.83 10.46 13.65
N ARG A 2 -18.58 10.64 14.12
CA ARG A 2 -17.45 9.77 13.75
C ARG A 2 -17.67 8.39 14.39
N ASN A 3 -17.70 7.32 13.61
CA ASN A 3 -17.94 5.98 14.14
C ASN A 3 -16.60 5.29 14.46
N TYR A 4 -16.25 5.28 15.75
CA TYR A 4 -14.99 4.73 16.24
C TYR A 4 -14.80 3.25 15.89
N LYS A 5 -15.89 2.46 15.83
CA LYS A 5 -15.81 1.04 15.46
C LYS A 5 -15.27 0.84 14.05
N ILE A 6 -15.69 1.69 13.11
CA ILE A 6 -15.24 1.64 11.71
C ILE A 6 -13.78 2.11 11.60
N ASP A 7 -13.41 3.13 12.37
CA ASP A 7 -12.03 3.61 12.40
C ASP A 7 -11.06 2.56 12.99
N ILE A 8 -11.47 1.82 14.04
CA ILE A 8 -10.71 0.68 14.59
C ILE A 8 -10.58 -0.42 13.53
N LEU A 9 -11.68 -0.80 12.89
CA LEU A 9 -11.68 -1.86 11.88
C LEU A 9 -10.74 -1.51 10.74
N ARG A 10 -10.76 -0.24 10.28
CA ARG A 10 -9.81 0.27 9.28
C ARG A 10 -8.37 0.18 9.77
N GLY A 11 -8.10 0.57 11.01
CA GLY A 11 -6.76 0.48 11.62
C GLY A 11 -6.24 -0.95 11.65
N MET A 12 -7.08 -1.90 12.05
CA MET A 12 -6.75 -3.33 12.06
C MET A 12 -6.49 -3.86 10.64
N SER A 13 -7.31 -3.47 9.65
CA SER A 13 -7.06 -3.84 8.26
C SER A 13 -5.74 -3.27 7.74
N ILE A 14 -5.40 -2.01 8.06
CA ILE A 14 -4.11 -1.41 7.68
C ILE A 14 -2.95 -2.21 8.25
N LEU A 15 -3.02 -2.60 9.54
CA LEU A 15 -1.98 -3.42 10.17
C LEU A 15 -1.79 -4.75 9.42
N LEU A 16 -2.89 -5.45 9.11
CA LEU A 16 -2.84 -6.70 8.35
C LEU A 16 -2.26 -6.52 6.94
N VAL A 17 -2.61 -5.43 6.26
CA VAL A 17 -2.06 -5.09 4.94
C VAL A 17 -0.56 -4.85 5.03
N LEU A 18 -0.10 -4.07 6.02
CA LEU A 18 1.32 -3.81 6.24
C LEU A 18 2.05 -5.11 6.52
N LEU A 19 1.59 -5.92 7.49
CA LEU A 19 2.21 -7.21 7.81
C LEU A 19 2.31 -8.13 6.59
N HIS A 20 1.25 -8.20 5.79
CA HIS A 20 1.26 -8.99 4.55
C HIS A 20 2.30 -8.46 3.54
N HIS A 21 2.32 -7.14 3.29
CA HIS A 21 3.27 -6.53 2.36
C HIS A 21 4.71 -6.55 2.85
N PHE A 22 4.96 -6.55 4.16
CA PHE A 22 6.30 -6.74 4.72
C PHE A 22 6.76 -8.19 4.55
N ASN A 23 5.87 -9.17 4.67
CA ASN A 23 6.21 -10.59 4.53
C ASN A 23 6.61 -10.99 3.09
N ILE A 24 6.13 -10.28 2.07
CA ILE A 24 6.43 -10.57 0.66
C ILE A 24 7.93 -10.37 0.34
N PRO A 25 8.54 -9.21 0.61
CA PRO A 25 9.97 -8.98 0.41
C PRO A 25 10.84 -9.46 1.59
N TYR A 26 10.36 -9.37 2.83
CA TYR A 26 11.09 -9.78 4.03
C TYR A 26 10.32 -10.93 4.69
N LYS A 27 10.67 -12.17 4.32
CA LYS A 27 9.98 -13.34 4.90
C LYS A 27 10.16 -13.29 6.42
N LEU A 28 9.06 -13.23 7.17
CA LEU A 28 9.06 -13.11 8.64
C LEU A 28 9.88 -14.20 9.34
N LYS A 29 10.08 -15.33 8.67
CA LYS A 29 10.93 -16.43 9.11
C LYS A 29 12.41 -16.06 9.24
N ASP A 30 12.91 -15.04 8.55
CA ASP A 30 14.33 -14.65 8.59
C ASP A 30 14.58 -13.50 9.60
N THR A 31 13.55 -13.06 10.32
CA THR A 31 13.62 -11.98 11.33
C THR A 31 13.42 -12.57 12.73
N TRP A 32 14.11 -12.02 13.74
CA TRP A 32 14.04 -12.44 15.16
C TRP A 32 12.61 -12.53 15.76
N LEU A 33 11.61 -11.92 15.11
CA LEU A 33 10.19 -11.97 15.47
C LEU A 33 9.48 -13.29 15.07
N GLY A 34 10.03 -14.06 14.14
CA GLY A 34 9.40 -15.26 13.57
C GLY A 34 9.54 -16.53 14.40
N PHE A 35 10.60 -16.65 15.20
CA PHE A 35 10.91 -17.90 15.91
C PHE A 35 10.45 -17.94 17.38
N ASP A 36 10.55 -16.83 18.13
CA ASP A 36 10.38 -16.90 19.60
C ASP A 36 9.02 -16.43 20.15
N PHE A 37 8.24 -15.60 19.45
CA PHE A 37 7.07 -14.95 20.08
C PHE A 37 5.68 -15.39 19.58
N LEU A 38 5.51 -15.76 18.30
CA LEU A 38 4.18 -16.01 17.71
C LEU A 38 3.98 -17.37 17.04
N GLY A 39 5.03 -18.19 16.92
CA GLY A 39 4.95 -19.54 16.36
C GLY A 39 4.70 -19.61 14.84
N GLU A 40 5.16 -20.69 14.21
CA GLU A 40 5.04 -20.89 12.76
C GLU A 40 3.59 -20.80 12.25
N ALA A 41 2.62 -21.22 13.06
CA ALA A 41 1.20 -21.20 12.74
C ALA A 41 0.66 -19.78 12.51
N PHE A 42 1.11 -18.79 13.28
CA PHE A 42 0.62 -17.42 13.14
C PHE A 42 1.21 -16.72 11.91
N SER A 43 2.50 -16.97 11.64
CA SER A 43 3.18 -16.44 10.44
C SER A 43 2.55 -16.96 9.14
N THR A 44 2.22 -18.25 9.10
CA THR A 44 1.57 -18.89 7.95
C THR A 44 0.11 -18.45 7.79
N LEU A 45 -0.63 -18.28 8.88
CA LEU A 45 -1.98 -17.73 8.86
C LEU A 45 -2.01 -16.30 8.32
N ILE A 46 -1.09 -15.43 8.75
CA ILE A 46 -1.01 -14.05 8.24
C ILE A 46 -0.56 -14.02 6.78
N ALA A 47 0.43 -14.83 6.41
CA ALA A 47 0.92 -14.91 5.03
C ALA A 47 -0.21 -15.35 4.08
N ARG A 48 -1.00 -16.35 4.47
CA ARG A 48 -2.07 -16.93 3.65
C ARG A 48 -3.35 -16.08 3.66
N ASN A 49 -3.66 -15.39 4.76
CA ASN A 49 -4.87 -14.59 4.91
C ASN A 49 -4.69 -13.08 4.72
N GLY A 50 -3.47 -12.58 4.49
CA GLY A 50 -3.22 -11.15 4.32
C GLY A 50 -4.01 -10.50 3.19
N ASN A 51 -4.37 -11.28 2.16
CA ASN A 51 -5.29 -10.87 1.09
C ASN A 51 -6.67 -10.43 1.61
N TYR A 52 -7.19 -11.06 2.67
CA TYR A 52 -8.46 -10.63 3.29
C TYR A 52 -8.33 -9.26 3.96
N GLY A 53 -7.17 -8.96 4.55
CA GLY A 53 -6.87 -7.64 5.11
C GLY A 53 -6.91 -6.55 4.05
N VAL A 54 -6.35 -6.83 2.87
CA VAL A 54 -6.39 -5.94 1.69
C VAL A 54 -7.83 -5.71 1.25
N THR A 55 -8.61 -6.77 1.07
CA THR A 55 -10.02 -6.68 0.66
C THR A 55 -10.85 -5.87 1.67
N MET A 56 -10.73 -6.17 2.97
CA MET A 56 -11.44 -5.41 4.01
C MET A 56 -11.05 -3.93 4.01
N PHE A 57 -9.75 -3.63 3.90
CA PHE A 57 -9.26 -2.26 3.85
C PHE A 57 -9.89 -1.46 2.70
N PHE A 58 -9.96 -2.06 1.50
CA PHE A 58 -10.57 -1.42 0.33
C PHE A 58 -12.09 -1.21 0.50
N VAL A 59 -12.81 -2.22 1.00
CA VAL A 59 -14.26 -2.12 1.24
C VAL A 59 -14.58 -1.03 2.26
N ILE A 60 -13.91 -1.02 3.40
CA ILE A 60 -14.13 -0.02 4.47
C ILE A 60 -13.76 1.39 3.98
N SER A 61 -12.64 1.51 3.27
CA SER A 61 -12.21 2.79 2.70
C SER A 61 -13.21 3.31 1.67
N GLY A 62 -13.70 2.45 0.77
CA GLY A 62 -14.73 2.78 -0.20
C GLY A 62 -16.01 3.26 0.47
N PHE A 63 -16.50 2.52 1.47
CA PHE A 63 -17.67 2.91 2.27
C PHE A 63 -17.49 4.30 2.91
N LEU A 64 -16.37 4.55 3.59
CA LEU A 64 -16.10 5.83 4.24
C LEU A 64 -15.97 6.99 3.26
N ILE A 65 -15.34 6.77 2.11
CA ILE A 65 -15.22 7.78 1.04
C ILE A 65 -16.61 8.20 0.57
N THR A 66 -17.46 7.23 0.25
CA THR A 66 -18.82 7.48 -0.23
C THR A 66 -19.66 8.15 0.86
N HIS A 67 -19.62 7.63 2.09
CA HIS A 67 -20.35 8.17 3.24
C HIS A 67 -19.96 9.63 3.54
N HIS A 68 -18.66 9.94 3.58
CA HIS A 68 -18.19 11.31 3.82
C HIS A 68 -18.55 12.26 2.67
N THR A 69 -18.51 11.77 1.43
CA THR A 69 -18.88 12.58 0.25
C THR A 69 -20.38 12.91 0.29
N LEU A 70 -21.23 11.92 0.55
CA LEU A 70 -22.67 12.12 0.70
C LEU A 70 -23.03 13.02 1.87
N LYS A 71 -22.38 12.84 3.02
CA LYS A 71 -22.62 13.70 4.19
C LYS A 71 -22.28 15.17 3.92
N ARG A 72 -21.27 15.43 3.09
CA ARG A 72 -20.86 16.79 2.73
C ARG A 72 -21.80 17.41 1.71
N ASP A 73 -22.03 16.72 0.60
CA ASP A 73 -22.72 17.31 -0.57
C ASP A 73 -24.24 17.06 -0.54
N LYS A 74 -24.74 16.28 0.44
CA LYS A 74 -26.14 15.88 0.72
C LYS A 74 -26.86 15.13 -0.42
N GLN A 75 -26.54 15.41 -1.67
CA GLN A 75 -27.09 14.79 -2.87
C GLN A 75 -25.95 14.41 -3.82
N PHE A 76 -26.11 13.30 -4.55
CA PHE A 76 -25.13 12.86 -5.54
C PHE A 76 -24.93 13.86 -6.70
N SER A 77 -26.00 14.56 -7.08
CA SER A 77 -25.99 15.60 -8.13
C SER A 77 -25.14 16.83 -7.77
N ALA A 78 -24.95 17.09 -6.49
CA ALA A 78 -24.17 18.23 -6.00
C ALA A 78 -22.67 17.90 -5.82
N ILE A 79 -22.25 16.67 -6.11
CA ILE A 79 -20.86 16.26 -5.91
C ILE A 79 -19.97 16.89 -6.98
N ASN A 80 -19.13 17.84 -6.55
CA ASN A 80 -18.10 18.39 -7.41
C ASN A 80 -16.90 17.41 -7.51
N LEU A 81 -16.83 16.66 -8.61
CA LEU A 81 -15.77 15.68 -8.88
C LEU A 81 -14.37 16.29 -8.82
N LYS A 82 -14.19 17.51 -9.34
CA LYS A 82 -12.90 18.21 -9.32
C LYS A 82 -12.40 18.42 -7.89
N HIS A 83 -13.26 18.92 -7.00
CA HIS A 83 -12.89 19.09 -5.59
C HIS A 83 -12.68 17.76 -4.86
N PHE A 84 -13.43 16.72 -5.23
CA PHE A 84 -13.20 15.37 -4.70
C PHE A 84 -11.79 14.86 -5.02
N TYR A 85 -11.39 14.91 -6.30
CA TYR A 85 -10.06 14.46 -6.73
C TYR A 85 -8.94 15.33 -6.17
N ILE A 86 -9.09 16.66 -6.13
CA ILE A 86 -8.06 17.56 -5.55
C ILE A 86 -7.76 17.20 -4.10
N ARG A 87 -8.79 16.99 -3.27
CA ARG A 87 -8.58 16.63 -1.84
C ARG A 87 -7.93 15.26 -1.67
N ARG A 88 -8.21 14.32 -2.57
CA ARG A 88 -7.57 13.01 -2.57
C ARG A 88 -6.12 13.11 -3.00
N ALA A 89 -5.85 13.85 -4.07
CA ALA A 89 -4.50 14.12 -4.57
C ALA A 89 -3.65 14.80 -3.48
N ALA A 90 -4.16 15.84 -2.83
CA ALA A 90 -3.47 16.54 -1.74
C ALA A 90 -3.16 15.64 -0.52
N ARG A 91 -3.87 14.52 -0.35
CA ARG A 91 -3.60 13.54 0.71
C ARG A 91 -2.63 12.44 0.29
N ILE A 92 -2.72 11.97 -0.96
CA ILE A 92 -1.98 10.79 -1.46
C ILE A 92 -0.64 11.20 -2.09
N LEU A 93 -0.62 12.27 -2.90
CA LEU A 93 0.57 12.71 -3.63
C LEU A 93 1.76 13.03 -2.71
N PRO A 94 1.60 13.72 -1.55
CA PRO A 94 2.75 14.02 -0.70
C PRO A 94 3.47 12.74 -0.23
N CYS A 95 2.69 11.75 0.22
CA CYS A 95 3.25 10.46 0.65
C CYS A 95 3.88 9.69 -0.51
N LEU A 96 3.28 9.73 -1.71
CA LEU A 96 3.82 9.09 -2.90
C LEU A 96 5.15 9.71 -3.33
N VAL A 97 5.24 11.05 -3.35
CA VAL A 97 6.47 11.77 -3.70
C VAL A 97 7.57 11.45 -2.69
N LEU A 98 7.27 11.49 -1.40
CA LEU A 98 8.23 11.13 -0.35
C LEU A 98 8.73 9.70 -0.48
N LEU A 99 7.83 8.75 -0.79
CA LEU A 99 8.19 7.35 -1.03
C LEU A 99 9.13 7.21 -2.23
N ILE A 100 8.79 7.81 -3.38
CA ILE A 100 9.61 7.74 -4.60
C ILE A 100 11.00 8.34 -4.34
N LEU A 101 11.07 9.51 -3.71
CA LEU A 101 12.34 10.15 -3.37
C LEU A 101 13.15 9.29 -2.39
N GLY A 102 12.52 8.79 -1.33
CA GLY A 102 13.18 7.96 -0.32
C GLY A 102 13.77 6.68 -0.93
N VAL A 103 12.99 5.94 -1.71
CA VAL A 103 13.47 4.72 -2.36
C VAL A 103 14.54 5.02 -3.41
N SER A 104 14.43 6.12 -4.16
CA SER A 104 15.43 6.50 -5.16
C SER A 104 16.76 6.92 -4.52
N ILE A 105 16.71 7.68 -3.41
CA ILE A 105 17.90 8.06 -2.64
C ILE A 105 18.55 6.82 -2.03
N LEU A 106 17.77 5.96 -1.36
CA LEU A 106 18.29 4.71 -0.80
C LEU A 106 18.88 3.78 -1.87
N GLY A 107 18.27 3.73 -3.05
CA GLY A 107 18.78 3.01 -4.21
C GLY A 107 20.12 3.53 -4.71
N SER A 108 20.34 4.86 -4.68
CA SER A 108 21.63 5.45 -5.07
C SER A 108 22.80 5.12 -4.14
N PHE A 109 22.53 4.58 -2.95
CA PHE A 109 23.55 4.06 -2.02
C PHE A 109 23.87 2.57 -2.25
N ASP A 110 23.42 1.97 -3.36
CA ASP A 110 23.64 0.57 -3.73
C ASP A 110 23.20 -0.44 -2.64
N LEU A 111 22.19 -0.05 -1.87
CA LEU A 111 21.59 -0.95 -0.88
C LEU A 111 20.78 -2.02 -1.61
N LYS A 112 21.23 -3.28 -1.53
CA LYS A 112 20.60 -4.45 -2.19
C LYS A 112 19.05 -4.47 -2.18
N PRO A 113 18.34 -4.12 -1.09
CA PRO A 113 16.88 -4.12 -1.08
C PRO A 113 16.20 -3.04 -1.93
N PHE A 114 16.94 -2.01 -2.33
CA PHE A 114 16.45 -0.81 -3.04
C PHE A 114 17.05 -0.67 -4.45
N MET A 115 17.80 -1.66 -4.91
CA MET A 115 18.31 -1.72 -6.28
C MET A 115 17.18 -2.07 -7.25
N ASN A 116 17.09 -1.35 -8.37
CA ASN A 116 16.09 -1.64 -9.41
C ASN A 116 16.55 -2.79 -10.30
N GLN A 117 16.27 -4.01 -9.84
CA GLN A 117 16.52 -5.22 -10.62
C GLN A 117 15.18 -5.89 -10.92
N ALA A 118 14.95 -6.22 -12.20
CA ALA A 118 13.87 -7.12 -12.58
C ALA A 118 14.15 -8.53 -12.02
N PRO A 119 13.12 -9.39 -11.84
CA PRO A 119 13.31 -10.77 -11.36
C PRO A 119 14.31 -11.60 -12.18
N ASN A 120 14.57 -11.19 -13.43
CA ASN A 120 15.53 -11.79 -14.36
C ASN A 120 16.98 -11.28 -14.19
N GLY A 121 17.27 -10.47 -13.17
CA GLY A 121 18.59 -9.87 -12.94
C GLY A 121 18.96 -8.76 -13.91
N ILE A 122 18.00 -8.29 -14.72
CA ILE A 122 18.17 -7.16 -15.63
C ILE A 122 18.08 -5.87 -14.81
N GLU A 123 19.12 -5.05 -14.86
CA GLU A 123 19.08 -3.71 -14.28
C GLU A 123 18.10 -2.84 -15.05
N VAL A 124 17.11 -2.30 -14.34
CA VAL A 124 16.09 -1.42 -14.93
C VAL A 124 16.39 0.02 -14.54
N SER A 125 16.42 0.88 -15.54
CA SER A 125 16.68 2.32 -15.33
C SER A 125 15.68 2.92 -14.32
N TYR A 126 16.17 3.69 -13.34
CA TYR A 126 15.33 4.33 -12.32
C TYR A 126 14.18 5.18 -12.88
N PRO A 127 14.39 6.04 -13.90
CA PRO A 127 13.29 6.76 -14.55
C PRO A 127 12.21 5.84 -15.12
N LEU A 128 12.60 4.70 -15.72
CA LEU A 128 11.66 3.74 -16.28
C LEU A 128 10.83 3.08 -15.17
N THR A 129 11.44 2.69 -14.06
CA THR A 129 10.74 2.12 -12.90
C THR A 129 9.78 3.12 -12.26
N ILE A 130 10.20 4.39 -12.11
CA ILE A 130 9.33 5.44 -11.57
C ILE A 130 8.15 5.69 -12.51
N PHE A 131 8.40 5.79 -13.82
CA PHE A 131 7.35 5.92 -14.81
C PHE A 131 6.44 4.69 -14.82
N ALA A 132 6.99 3.48 -14.64
CA ALA A 132 6.28 2.22 -14.44
C ALA A 132 5.28 2.26 -13.28
N ALA A 133 5.72 2.80 -12.16
CA ALA A 133 4.88 2.95 -10.97
C ALA A 133 3.78 4.00 -11.20
N LEU A 134 4.12 5.15 -11.80
CA LEU A 134 3.19 6.28 -11.96
C LEU A 134 2.07 6.03 -12.96
N THR A 135 2.31 5.24 -14.01
CA THR A 135 1.30 4.91 -15.03
C THR A 135 0.74 3.49 -14.89
N PHE A 136 0.94 2.84 -13.74
CA PHE A 136 0.31 1.57 -13.35
C PHE A 136 0.62 0.36 -14.27
N TRP A 137 1.77 0.36 -14.91
CA TRP A 137 2.24 -0.72 -15.80
C TRP A 137 3.44 -1.49 -15.21
N MET A 138 3.74 -1.28 -13.93
CA MET A 138 4.78 -1.99 -13.17
C MET A 138 4.68 -3.51 -13.29
N ASN A 139 3.48 -4.08 -13.26
CA ASN A 139 3.31 -5.54 -13.39
C ASN A 139 3.84 -6.06 -14.73
N ILE A 140 3.69 -5.30 -15.81
CA ILE A 140 4.20 -5.68 -17.14
C ILE A 140 5.73 -5.60 -17.15
N LEU A 141 6.30 -4.58 -16.49
CA LEU A 141 7.75 -4.40 -16.36
C LEU A 141 8.40 -5.54 -15.55
N ILE A 142 7.73 -6.04 -14.51
CA ILE A 142 8.24 -7.11 -13.64
C ILE A 142 8.17 -8.50 -14.31
N ILE A 143 7.19 -8.73 -15.18
CA ILE A 143 6.95 -10.05 -15.81
C ILE A 143 7.91 -10.31 -16.99
N LYS A 144 8.52 -9.27 -17.58
CA LYS A 144 9.50 -9.37 -18.66
C LYS A 144 10.92 -9.55 -18.14
#